data_AF-A0A1C5GZ19-F1
#
_entry.id   AF-A0A1C5GZ19-F1
#
_cell.length_a   1.000
_cell.length_b   1.000
_cell.length_c   1.000
_cell.angle_alpha   90.00
_cell.angle_beta   90.00
_cell.angle_gamma   90.00
#
_symmetry.space_group_name_H-M   'P 1'
#
loop_
_entity.id
_entity.type
_entity.pdbx_description
1 polymer ?
#
loop_
_entity_poly.entity_id
_entity_poly.type
_entity_poly.pdbx_seq_one_letter_code
_entity_poly.pdbx_strand_id
1 'polypeptide(L)'
;MALEAAEAAAIAHRLQPHTRDFLSCVGRSGGVVQMCWQGDRRWLETPHPETATATGQHVTLAEAEQMITILATEDRVAVDELGDVVTKPW
;
A
#
# COMPACT_ATOMS: atom_id res chain seq x y z
N MET A 1 -4.49 -17.77 -2.22
CA MET A 1 -5.68 -17.56 -1.37
C MET A 1 -5.94 -16.06 -1.40
N ALA A 2 -7.12 -15.63 -1.82
CA ALA A 2 -7.49 -14.22 -1.71
C ALA A 2 -7.82 -13.94 -0.24
N LEU A 3 -7.35 -12.81 0.28
CA LEU A 3 -7.72 -12.33 1.62
C LEU A 3 -8.88 -11.36 1.50
N GLU A 4 -9.77 -11.38 2.49
CA GLU A 4 -10.74 -10.30 2.66
C GLU A 4 -10.03 -9.00 3.08
N ALA A 5 -10.63 -7.85 2.78
CA ALA A 5 -10.04 -6.54 3.10
C ALA A 5 -9.67 -6.41 4.59
N ALA A 6 -10.53 -6.94 5.48
CA ALA A 6 -10.31 -6.93 6.92
C ALA A 6 -9.09 -7.78 7.34
N GLU A 7 -8.81 -8.88 6.65
CA GLU A 7 -7.65 -9.72 6.93
C GLU A 7 -6.36 -9.03 6.47
N ALA A 8 -6.39 -8.39 5.29
CA ALA A 8 -5.27 -7.59 4.79
C ALA A 8 -4.97 -6.39 5.72
N ALA A 9 -6.01 -5.70 6.20
CA ALA A 9 -5.89 -4.68 7.22
C ALA A 9 -5.28 -5.24 8.51
N ALA A 10 -5.75 -6.38 9.02
CA ALA A 10 -5.19 -7.00 10.22
C ALA A 10 -3.69 -7.34 10.07
N ILE A 11 -3.21 -7.67 8.87
CA ILE A 11 -1.78 -7.84 8.60
C ILE A 11 -1.05 -6.49 8.64
N ALA A 12 -1.62 -5.43 8.05
CA ALA A 12 -1.07 -4.08 8.12
C ALA A 12 -0.82 -3.60 9.57
N HIS A 13 -1.73 -3.93 10.49
CA HIS A 13 -1.58 -3.66 11.93
C HIS A 13 -0.38 -4.36 12.55
N ARG A 14 0.01 -5.51 12.02
CA ARG A 14 1.07 -6.37 12.58
C ARG A 14 2.46 -6.04 12.03
N LEU A 15 2.56 -5.19 11.01
CA LEU A 15 3.87 -4.72 10.51
C LEU A 15 4.59 -3.96 11.60
N GLN A 16 5.82 -4.36 11.90
CA GLN A 16 6.65 -3.73 12.93
C GLN A 16 7.68 -2.78 12.30
N PRO A 17 7.99 -1.64 12.95
CA PRO A 17 9.14 -0.85 12.57
C PRO A 17 10.43 -1.69 12.61
N HIS A 18 11.37 -1.38 11.72
CA HIS A 18 12.71 -1.98 11.64
C HIS A 18 12.80 -3.48 11.29
N THR A 19 11.70 -4.18 11.05
CA THR A 19 11.73 -5.60 10.68
C THR A 19 12.00 -5.85 9.19
N ARG A 20 12.10 -4.78 8.38
CA ARG A 20 12.12 -4.85 6.90
C ARG A 20 10.93 -5.62 6.32
N ASP A 21 9.87 -5.80 7.11
CA ASP A 21 8.65 -6.42 6.64
C ASP A 21 7.96 -5.52 5.62
N PHE A 22 7.26 -6.18 4.71
CA PHE A 22 6.56 -5.56 3.62
C PHE A 22 5.24 -6.28 3.37
N LEU A 23 4.20 -5.50 3.11
CA LEU A 23 2.89 -5.99 2.69
C LEU A 23 2.66 -5.58 1.23
N SER A 24 2.31 -6.55 0.39
CA SER A 24 1.81 -6.32 -0.96
C SER A 24 0.40 -6.85 -1.09
N CYS A 25 -0.54 -5.98 -1.44
CA CYS A 25 -1.90 -6.34 -1.80
C CYS A 25 -2.04 -6.21 -3.32
N VAL A 26 -2.55 -7.25 -3.97
CA VAL A 26 -2.77 -7.28 -5.41
C VAL A 26 -4.27 -7.46 -5.67
N GLY A 27 -4.87 -6.48 -6.34
CA GLY A 27 -6.27 -6.52 -6.78
C GLY A 27 -6.48 -7.54 -7.89
N ARG A 28 -7.74 -7.85 -8.22
CA ARG A 28 -8.06 -8.88 -9.23
C ARG A 28 -7.65 -8.40 -10.63
N SER A 29 -7.69 -7.09 -10.87
CA SER A 29 -7.19 -6.48 -12.11
C SER A 29 -5.67 -6.31 -12.15
N GLY A 30 -4.94 -6.75 -11.12
CA GLY A 30 -3.48 -6.64 -11.05
C GLY A 30 -2.96 -5.32 -10.51
N GLY A 31 -3.83 -4.40 -10.10
CA GLY A 31 -3.44 -3.18 -9.37
C GLY A 31 -2.79 -3.55 -8.04
N VAL A 32 -1.79 -2.77 -7.61
CA VAL A 32 -0.99 -3.08 -6.43
C VAL A 32 -1.01 -1.91 -5.44
N VAL A 33 -1.28 -2.23 -4.18
CA VAL A 33 -1.03 -1.34 -3.04
C VAL A 33 -0.04 -2.04 -2.14
N GLN A 34 1.09 -1.40 -1.88
CA GLN A 34 2.15 -1.99 -1.08
C GLN A 34 2.64 -1.05 0.00
N MET A 35 3.15 -1.62 1.09
CA MET A 35 3.46 -0.88 2.31
C MET A 35 4.68 -1.46 3.03
N CYS A 36 5.49 -0.58 3.59
CA CYS A 36 6.56 -0.93 4.53
C CYS A 36 6.75 0.18 5.56
N TRP A 37 7.58 -0.08 6.57
CA TRP A 37 8.10 0.96 7.44
C TRP A 37 9.34 1.63 6.81
N GLN A 38 9.34 2.96 6.73
CA GLN A 38 10.50 3.79 6.44
C GLN A 38 10.85 4.62 7.67
N GLY A 39 11.83 4.13 8.45
CA GLY A 39 12.06 4.65 9.80
C GLY A 39 10.82 4.45 10.66
N ASP A 40 10.33 5.53 11.27
CA ASP A 40 9.18 5.53 12.18
C ASP A 40 7.86 5.89 11.49
N ARG A 41 7.81 5.88 10.15
CA ARG A 41 6.62 6.17 9.36
C ARG A 41 6.29 5.02 8.43
N ARG A 42 5.00 4.76 8.22
CA ARG A 42 4.57 3.81 7.18
C ARG A 42 4.61 4.51 5.84
N TRP A 43 5.30 3.91 4.89
CA TRP A 43 5.27 4.32 3.50
C TRP A 43 4.31 3.40 2.75
N LEU A 44 3.38 3.97 2.00
CA LEU A 44 2.44 3.24 1.15
C LEU A 44 2.53 3.77 -0.27
N GLU A 45 2.57 2.86 -1.23
CA GLU A 45 2.78 3.18 -2.64
C GLU A 45 2.07 2.22 -3.58
N THR A 46 1.98 2.63 -4.84
CA THR A 46 1.75 1.74 -5.98
C THR A 46 3.02 1.68 -6.84
N PRO A 47 3.48 0.48 -7.23
CA PRO A 47 4.62 0.31 -8.13
C PRO A 47 4.23 0.55 -9.59
N HIS A 48 5.20 1.03 -10.39
CA HIS A 48 5.14 1.25 -11.83
C HIS A 48 6.30 0.51 -12.52
N PRO A 49 6.20 -0.83 -12.71
CA PRO A 49 7.23 -1.68 -13.31
C PRO A 49 7.81 -1.16 -14.63
N GLU A 50 6.96 -0.58 -15.47
CA GLU A 50 7.28 -0.10 -16.81
C GLU A 50 8.21 1.12 -16.83
N THR A 51 8.17 1.96 -15.79
CA THR A 51 9.03 3.15 -15.67
C THR A 51 10.12 2.99 -14.64
N ALA A 52 10.20 1.82 -14.00
CA ALA A 52 11.02 1.58 -12.84
C ALA A 52 10.83 2.65 -11.73
N THR A 53 9.57 2.93 -11.37
CA THR A 53 9.24 3.87 -10.30
C THR A 53 8.16 3.33 -9.36
N ALA A 54 7.94 4.04 -8.25
CA ALA A 54 6.77 3.89 -7.40
C ALA A 54 6.23 5.26 -7.00
N THR A 55 4.91 5.36 -6.89
CA THR A 55 4.21 6.57 -6.44
C THR A 55 3.54 6.31 -5.10
N GLY A 56 3.83 7.14 -4.11
CA GLY A 56 3.32 6.94 -2.77
C GLY A 56 3.63 8.07 -1.81
N GLN A 57 3.31 7.85 -0.54
CA GLN A 57 3.61 8.77 0.54
C GLN A 57 3.68 8.09 1.91
N HIS A 58 4.01 8.85 2.94
CA HIS A 58 3.86 8.39 4.31
C HIS A 58 2.41 8.51 4.78
N VAL A 59 1.87 7.43 5.32
CA VAL A 59 0.45 7.33 5.71
C VAL A 59 0.27 6.93 7.17
N THR A 60 -0.88 7.29 7.71
CA THR A 60 -1.45 6.72 8.93
C THR A 60 -1.96 5.29 8.68
N LEU A 61 -2.32 4.58 9.75
CA LEU A 61 -2.92 3.26 9.60
C LEU A 61 -4.30 3.31 8.94
N ALA A 62 -5.11 4.31 9.30
CA ALA A 62 -6.45 4.48 8.76
C ALA A 62 -6.43 4.75 7.25
N GLU A 63 -5.50 5.58 6.77
CA GLU A 63 -5.29 5.80 5.34
C GLU A 63 -4.84 4.52 4.63
N ALA A 64 -3.95 3.73 5.24
CA ALA A 64 -3.54 2.45 4.68
C ALA A 64 -4.71 1.46 4.57
N GLU A 65 -5.54 1.35 5.61
CA GLU A 65 -6.76 0.54 5.59
C GLU A 65 -7.74 0.98 4.51
N GLN A 66 -7.91 2.30 4.33
CA GLN A 66 -8.77 2.85 3.30
C GLN A 66 -8.27 2.43 1.91
N MET A 67 -6.97 2.56 1.63
CA MET A 67 -6.40 2.16 0.33
C MET A 67 -6.53 0.66 0.07
N ILE A 68 -6.28 -0.18 1.08
CA ILE A 68 -6.48 -1.63 1.00
C ILE A 68 -7.94 -1.97 0.75
N THR A 69 -8.86 -1.27 1.41
CA THR A 69 -10.31 -1.47 1.25
C THR A 69 -10.74 -1.12 -0.17
N ILE A 70 -10.36 0.05 -0.69
CA ILE A 70 -10.69 0.45 -2.06
C ILE A 70 -10.14 -0.56 -3.07
N LEU A 71 -8.89 -1.02 -2.90
CA LEU A 71 -8.33 -2.06 -3.77
C LEU A 71 -9.16 -3.35 -3.74
N ALA A 72 -9.58 -3.78 -2.55
CA ALA A 72 -10.30 -5.03 -2.38
C ALA A 72 -11.76 -4.96 -2.86
N THR A 73 -12.47 -3.85 -2.62
CA THR A 73 -13.90 -3.72 -2.88
C THR A 73 -14.19 -3.13 -4.27
N GLU A 74 -13.38 -2.16 -4.70
CA GLU A 74 -13.58 -1.42 -5.95
C GLU A 74 -12.62 -1.87 -7.06
N ASP A 75 -11.60 -2.70 -6.73
CA ASP A 75 -10.63 -3.24 -7.69
C ASP A 75 -9.84 -2.17 -8.46
N ARG A 76 -9.55 -1.05 -7.77
CA ARG A 76 -8.77 0.08 -8.31
C ARG A 76 -7.71 0.54 -7.32
N VAL A 77 -6.66 1.16 -7.85
CA VAL A 77 -5.61 1.79 -7.05
C VAL A 77 -5.95 3.26 -6.85
N ALA A 78 -6.03 3.70 -5.60
CA ALA A 78 -6.45 5.07 -5.22
C ALA A 78 -5.33 5.86 -4.52
N VAL A 79 -4.07 5.43 -4.67
CA VAL A 79 -2.93 6.01 -3.95
C VAL A 79 -2.75 7.50 -4.26
N ASP A 80 -3.08 7.92 -5.48
CA ASP A 80 -3.08 9.31 -5.93
C ASP A 80 -4.11 10.20 -5.20
N GLU A 81 -5.19 9.62 -4.69
CA GLU A 81 -6.22 10.34 -3.92
C GLU A 81 -5.78 10.73 -2.50
N LEU A 82 -4.68 10.15 -2.01
CA LEU A 82 -4.15 10.48 -0.67
C LEU A 82 -3.53 11.90 -0.60
N GLY A 83 -3.32 12.57 -1.74
CA GLY A 83 -2.72 13.93 -1.81
C GLY A 83 -1.21 13.96 -1.52
N ASP A 84 -0.44 14.96 -1.94
CA ASP A 84 1.02 15.06 -1.66
C ASP A 84 1.86 13.80 -1.98
N VAL A 85 1.41 12.94 -2.90
CA VAL A 85 2.18 11.77 -3.33
C VAL A 85 3.41 12.18 -4.11
N VAL A 86 4.48 11.40 -3.96
CA VAL A 86 5.71 11.58 -4.71
C VAL A 86 6.05 10.33 -5.48
N THR A 87 6.50 10.50 -6.72
CA THR A 87 7.04 9.43 -7.55
C THR A 87 8.55 9.37 -7.37
N LYS A 88 9.07 8.18 -7.07
CA LYS A 88 10.50 7.93 -6.86
C LYS A 88 10.97 6.74 -7.70
N PRO A 89 12.19 6.76 -8.24
CA PRO A 89 12.81 5.57 -8.79
C PRO A 89 13.12 4.58 -7.66
N TRP A 90 13.09 3.29 -7.96
CA TRP A 90 13.56 2.19 -7.09
C TRP A 90 14.93 1.66 -7.50
#